data_AF-K2E526-F1
#
_entry.id   AF-K2E526-F1
#
_cell.length_a   1.000
_cell.length_b   1.000
_cell.length_c   1.000
_cell.angle_alpha   90.00
_cell.angle_beta   90.00
_cell.angle_gamma   90.00
#
_symmetry.space_group_name_H-M   'P 1'
#
loop_
_entity.id
_entity.type
_entity.pdbx_description
1 polymer ?
#
loop_
_entity_poly.entity_id
_entity_poly.type
_entity_poly.pdbx_seq_one_letter_code
_entity_poly.pdbx_strand_id
1 'polypeptide(L)' 'MNTTYVLRQSDNLVFNIEGETFTFMARRLADVKRRAIRKQFHEDSNLRLEDENGNVISIKRSGFKWEDKR' A
#
# COMPACT_ATOMS: atom_id res chain seq x y z
N MET A 1 11.99 -1.45 -15.99
CA MET A 1 10.56 -1.41 -16.35
C MET A 1 9.81 -0.67 -15.25
N ASN A 2 8.74 0.06 -15.55
CA ASN A 2 7.87 0.62 -14.50
C ASN A 2 6.86 -0.45 -14.10
N THR A 3 6.61 -0.60 -12.81
CA THR A 3 5.61 -1.50 -12.25
C THR A 3 4.46 -0.67 -11.68
N THR A 4 3.24 -1.14 -11.88
CA THR A 4 2.03 -0.56 -11.31
C THR A 4 1.77 -1.17 -9.94
N TYR A 5 1.49 -0.31 -8.97
CA TYR A 5 1.15 -0.69 -7.61
C TYR A 5 -0.16 -0.04 -7.21
N VAL A 6 -0.98 -0.77 -6.47
CA VAL A 6 -2.26 -0.29 -5.93
C VAL A 6 -2.13 -0.19 -4.42
N LEU A 7 -2.35 1.00 -3.87
CA LEU A 7 -2.46 1.22 -2.44
C LEU A 7 -3.89 1.10 -1.99
N ARG A 8 -4.11 0.28 -0.96
CA ARG A 8 -5.34 0.23 -0.15
C ARG A 8 -5.04 0.63 1.27
N GLN A 9 -6.04 1.19 1.95
CA GLN A 9 -5.94 1.63 3.34
C GLN A 9 -7.11 1.08 4.16
N SER A 10 -6.88 0.79 5.44
CA SER A 10 -7.92 0.29 6.35
C SER A 10 -7.55 0.54 7.81
N ASP A 11 -8.53 0.93 8.63
CA ASP A 11 -8.31 1.14 10.07
C ASP A 11 -8.28 -0.18 10.85
N ASN A 12 -9.00 -1.21 10.37
CA ASN A 12 -9.24 -2.45 11.12
C ASN A 12 -8.56 -3.69 10.50
N LEU A 13 -7.49 -3.51 9.73
CA LEU A 13 -6.77 -4.57 8.97
C LEU A 13 -7.62 -5.36 7.95
N VAL A 14 -8.90 -5.03 7.79
CA VAL A 14 -9.79 -5.56 6.77
C VAL A 14 -9.77 -4.61 5.56
N PHE A 15 -9.08 -5.00 4.50
CA PHE A 15 -8.94 -4.20 3.29
C PHE A 15 -10.08 -4.55 2.32
N ASN A 16 -11.15 -3.76 2.35
CA ASN A 16 -12.29 -3.94 1.44
C ASN A 16 -11.91 -3.58 0.00
N ILE A 17 -12.44 -4.35 -0.95
CA ILE A 17 -12.19 -4.14 -2.39
C ILE A 17 -12.82 -2.82 -2.86
N GLU A 18 -13.93 -2.41 -2.25
CA GLU A 18 -14.66 -1.16 -2.52
C GLU A 18 -14.05 0.09 -1.86
N GLY A 19 -13.01 -0.07 -1.03
CA GLY A 19 -12.34 1.06 -0.40
C GLY A 19 -11.59 1.94 -1.40
N GLU A 20 -11.34 3.20 -1.03
CA GLU A 20 -10.55 4.11 -1.86
C GLU A 20 -9.16 3.55 -2.13
N THR A 21 -8.74 3.58 -3.39
CA THR A 21 -7.44 3.07 -3.84
C THR A 21 -6.63 4.14 -4.54
N PHE A 22 -5.30 4.05 -4.40
CA PHE A 22 -4.37 4.93 -5.11
C PHE A 22 -3.40 4.13 -5.96
N THR A 23 -3.32 4.45 -7.24
CA THR A 23 -2.40 3.78 -8.17
C THR A 23 -1.08 4.54 -8.29
N PHE A 24 0.02 3.81 -8.23
CA PHE A 24 1.37 4.33 -8.41
C PHE A 24 2.10 3.57 -9.51
N MET A 25 2.66 4.28 -10.48
CA MET A 25 3.66 3.72 -11.38
C MET A 25 5.06 4.11 -10.88
N ALA A 26 5.93 3.12 -10.68
CA ALA A 26 7.31 3.36 -10.25
C ALA A 26 8.24 2.21 -10.66
N ARG A 27 9.54 2.47 -10.70
CA ARG A 27 10.56 1.43 -10.94
C ARG A 27 10.98 0.68 -9.68
N ARG A 28 10.76 1.29 -8.50
CA ARG A 28 11.25 0.77 -7.21
C ARG A 28 10.12 0.81 -6.19
N LEU A 29 9.93 -0.29 -5.48
CA LEU A 29 8.95 -0.40 -4.39
C LEU A 29 9.19 0.64 -3.28
N ALA A 30 10.44 1.01 -3.02
CA ALA A 30 10.78 2.02 -2.02
C ALA A 30 10.16 3.40 -2.33
N ASP A 31 10.08 3.80 -3.59
CA ASP A 31 9.47 5.07 -3.99
C ASP A 31 7.96 5.04 -3.81
N VAL A 32 7.34 3.89 -4.07
CA VAL A 32 5.91 3.65 -3.87
C VAL A 32 5.57 3.74 -2.38
N LYS A 33 6.33 3.07 -1.51
CA LYS A 33 6.16 3.14 -0.04
C LYS A 33 6.22 4.58 0.47
N ARG A 34 7.17 5.38 -0.03
CA ARG A 34 7.29 6.81 0.33
C ARG A 34 6.06 7.61 -0.09
N ARG A 35 5.54 7.36 -1.31
CA ARG A 35 4.33 8.02 -1.81
C ARG A 35 3.07 7.56 -1.08
N ALA A 36 3.00 6.28 -0.72
CA ALA A 36 1.88 5.69 -0.01
C ALA A 36 1.68 6.31 1.38
N ILE A 37 2.78 6.49 2.14
CA ILE A 37 2.72 7.17 3.45
C ILE A 37 2.18 8.61 3.30
N ARG A 38 2.52 9.33 2.23
CA ARG A 38 2.01 10.69 1.99
C ARG A 38 0.53 10.74 1.59
N LYS A 39 -0.06 9.60 1.21
CA LYS A 39 -1.48 9.45 0.89
C LYS A 39 -2.27 8.84 2.04
N GLN A 40 -1.60 8.56 3.15
CA GLN A 40 -2.22 8.00 4.34
C GLN A 40 -3.26 8.97 4.91
N PHE A 41 -4.50 8.52 5.12
CA PHE A 41 -5.57 9.38 5.65
C PHE A 41 -5.33 9.78 7.10
N HIS A 42 -5.00 8.79 7.93
CA HIS A 42 -4.74 8.94 9.36
C HIS A 42 -3.51 8.14 9.73
N GLU A 43 -2.71 8.64 10.67
CA GLU A 43 -1.47 7.98 11.12
C GLU A 43 -1.70 6.52 11.55
N ASP A 44 -2.91 6.24 12.06
CA ASP A 44 -3.35 4.93 12.53
C ASP A 44 -3.93 3.99 11.47
N SER A 45 -4.01 4.43 10.21
CA SER A 45 -4.47 3.53 9.15
C SER A 45 -3.39 2.50 8.77
N ASN A 46 -3.84 1.30 8.43
CA ASN A 46 -3.00 0.26 7.88
C ASN A 46 -2.94 0.43 6.36
N LEU A 47 -1.76 0.25 5.78
CA LEU A 47 -1.52 0.38 4.34
C LEU A 47 -1.20 -0.98 3.75
N ARG A 48 -1.76 -1.27 2.57
CA ARG A 48 -1.46 -2.47 1.78
C ARG A 48 -1.13 -2.05 0.36
N LEU A 49 0.02 -2.49 -0.12
CA LEU A 49 0.42 -2.36 -1.52
C LEU A 49 0.19 -3.69 -2.22
N GLU A 50 -0.53 -3.61 -3.32
CA GLU A 50 -0.82 -4.72 -4.23
C GLU A 50 -0.17 -4.46 -5.59
N ASP A 51 0.06 -5.52 -6.37
CA ASP A 51 0.36 -5.40 -7.79
C ASP A 51 -0.93 -5.22 -8.61
N GLU A 52 -0.79 -5.16 -9.93
CA GLU A 52 -1.92 -5.05 -10.87
C GLU A 52 -2.87 -6.25 -10.87
N ASN A 53 -2.44 -7.40 -10.35
CA ASN A 53 -3.23 -8.62 -10.25
C ASN A 53 -3.92 -8.77 -8.87
N GLY A 54 -3.72 -7.80 -7.97
CA GLY A 54 -4.24 -7.84 -6.59
C GLY A 54 -3.38 -8.66 -5.63
N ASN A 55 -2.19 -9.11 -6.03
CA ASN A 55 -1.29 -9.81 -5.12
C ASN A 55 -0.69 -8.83 -4.13
N VAL A 56 -0.69 -9.18 -2.85
CA VAL A 56 -0.12 -8.32 -1.81
C VAL A 56 1.40 -8.34 -1.87
N ILE A 57 1.99 -7.17 -2.17
CA ILE A 57 3.43 -6.97 -2.25
C ILE A 57 4.00 -6.56 -0.90
N SER A 58 3.30 -5.69 -0.18
CA SER A 58 3.82 -5.11 1.06
C SER A 58 2.71 -4.57 1.95
N ILE A 59 2.83 -4.75 3.27
CA ILE A 59 1.86 -4.25 4.26
C ILE A 59 2.58 -3.36 5.26
N LYS A 60 1.97 -2.25 5.65
CA LYS A 60 2.39 -1.44 6.82
C LYS A 60 1.24 -1.39 7.79
N ARG A 61 1.42 -1.93 9.00
CA ARG A 61 0.46 -1.74 10.09
C ARG A 61 0.70 -0.39 10.78
N SER A 62 -0.33 0.18 11.39
CA SER A 62 -0.16 1.39 12.22
C SER A 62 0.95 1.17 13.26
N GLY A 63 1.82 2.16 13.45
CA GLY A 63 2.96 2.07 14.39
C GLY A 63 4.09 1.12 13.98
N PHE A 64 3.92 0.28 12.95
CA PHE A 64 4.93 -0.68 12.50
C PHE A 64 5.61 -0.26 11.18
N LYS A 65 6.77 -0.88 10.94
CA LYS A 65 7.51 -0.77 9.68
C LYS A 65 6.80 -1.55 8.57
N TRP A 66 7.18 -1.30 7.32
CA TRP A 66 6.72 -2.08 6.18
C TRP A 66 7.22 -3.53 6.24
N GLU A 67 6.33 -4.47 5.95
CA GLU A 67 6.59 -5.89 5.78
C GLU A 67 6.40 -6.26 4.31
N ASP A 68 7.51 -6.54 3.63
CA ASP A 68 7.50 -7.02 2.24
C ASP A 68 7.17 -8.52 2.19
N LYS A 69 6.26 -8.89 1.30
CA LYS A 69 5.98 -10.28 0.98
C LYS A 69 6.98 -10.74 -0.08
N ARG A 70 7.58 -11.90 0.16
CA ARG A 70 8.48 -12.57 -0.78
C ARG A 70 7.71 -13.41 -1.77
#